data_AF-A0A7C0WEF8-F1
#
_entry.id   AF-A0A7C0WEF8-F1
#
_cell.length_a   1.000
_cell.length_b   1.000
_cell.length_c   1.000
_cell.angle_alpha   90.00
_cell.angle_beta   90.00
_cell.angle_gamma   90.00
#
_symmetry.space_group_name_H-M   'P 1'
#
loop_
_entity.id
_entity.type
_entity.pdbx_description
1 polymer ?
#
loop_
_entity_poly.entity_id
_entity_poly.type
_entity_poly.pdbx_seq_one_letter_code
_entity_poly.pdbx_strand_id
1 'polypeptide(L)'
;MTVPEETKGNLGDPWTPVKRKDISALIVSEQGFTPGLLCDLMITQQNYQPALFQALVSGEAPAWFHASVLVGGKGKTGGYHEARVRIELKAKALLLQGGAGRDRLSAMSEWALVRTRDVRRKALRPALFALMEGGPPNWPDIHRREIGAWAELWLVRYGKIWGREYFPWLWTTVEAGDEESRGRWLRQIRTYAEEILETALRTAPQRTGRRYRGKVRSRGLFYGAFKKYFAQEMRDA
;
A
#
# COMPACT_ATOMS: atom_id res chain seq x y z
N MET A 1 -5.72 -0.55 -37.97
CA MET A 1 -4.95 0.60 -37.48
C MET A 1 -3.85 0.09 -36.58
N THR A 2 -2.61 0.03 -37.07
CA THR A 2 -1.43 -0.24 -36.25
C THR A 2 -1.08 1.04 -35.52
N VAL A 3 -1.22 1.04 -34.19
CA VAL A 3 -0.73 2.15 -33.35
C VAL A 3 0.79 2.24 -33.56
N PRO A 4 1.34 3.39 -33.99
CA PRO A 4 2.78 3.54 -34.19
C PRO A 4 3.52 3.27 -32.88
N GLU A 5 4.53 2.41 -32.91
CA GLU A 5 5.36 2.04 -31.74
C GLU A 5 5.97 3.29 -31.05
N GLU A 6 6.18 4.36 -31.84
CA GLU A 6 6.67 5.67 -31.43
C GLU A 6 5.78 6.40 -30.42
N THR A 7 4.46 6.18 -30.44
CA THR A 7 3.54 6.84 -29.49
C THR A 7 3.51 6.17 -28.12
N LYS A 8 4.09 4.96 -27.97
CA LYS A 8 4.09 4.18 -26.72
C LYS A 8 2.73 4.15 -26.00
N GLY A 9 1.66 4.06 -26.80
CA GLY A 9 0.26 4.06 -26.32
C GLY A 9 -0.34 5.42 -25.94
N ASN A 10 0.40 6.52 -26.06
CA ASN A 10 -0.15 7.86 -25.89
C ASN A 10 -0.86 8.31 -27.18
N LEU A 11 -2.18 8.10 -27.20
CA LEU A 11 -3.05 8.45 -28.33
C LEU A 11 -3.72 9.82 -28.17
N GLY A 12 -3.31 10.62 -27.19
CA GLY A 12 -4.01 11.87 -26.84
C GLY A 12 -5.35 11.66 -26.13
N ASP A 13 -5.56 10.49 -25.53
CA ASP A 13 -6.76 10.18 -24.74
C ASP A 13 -6.86 11.14 -23.52
N PRO A 14 -7.93 11.94 -23.40
CA PRO A 14 -8.08 12.89 -22.30
C PRO A 14 -8.32 12.22 -20.93
N TRP A 15 -8.54 10.91 -20.89
CA TRP A 15 -8.76 10.13 -19.66
C TRP A 15 -7.51 9.43 -19.13
N THR A 16 -6.50 9.18 -19.96
CA THR A 16 -5.34 8.36 -19.58
C THR A 16 -4.16 9.23 -19.13
N PRO A 17 -3.69 9.10 -17.87
CA PRO A 17 -2.47 9.77 -17.41
C PRO A 17 -1.25 9.30 -18.20
N VAL A 18 -0.25 10.17 -18.33
CA VAL A 18 1.01 9.85 -19.02
C VAL A 18 2.19 9.90 -18.07
N LYS A 19 3.20 9.05 -18.31
CA LYS A 19 4.45 9.09 -17.55
C LYS A 19 5.21 10.36 -17.88
N ARG A 20 5.71 11.05 -16.86
CA ARG A 20 6.53 12.26 -17.07
C ARG A 20 7.87 11.96 -17.73
N LYS A 21 8.43 10.78 -17.50
CA LYS A 21 9.77 10.39 -17.99
C LYS A 21 9.84 10.30 -19.52
N ASP A 22 8.83 9.71 -20.13
CA ASP A 22 8.87 9.39 -21.57
C ASP A 22 7.52 9.58 -22.27
N ILE A 23 6.57 10.25 -21.62
CA ILE A 23 5.27 10.66 -22.18
C ILE A 23 4.41 9.44 -22.63
N SER A 24 4.79 8.22 -22.24
CA SER A 24 4.00 7.01 -22.53
C SER A 24 2.72 6.99 -21.69
N ALA A 25 1.65 6.40 -22.22
CA ALA A 25 0.44 6.16 -21.45
C ALA A 25 0.70 5.35 -20.16
N LEU A 26 -0.12 5.59 -19.14
CA LEU A 26 -0.15 4.78 -17.93
C LEU A 26 -0.45 3.32 -18.29
N ILE A 27 0.46 2.43 -17.92
CA ILE A 27 0.25 0.98 -17.99
C ILE A 27 0.15 0.47 -16.57
N VAL A 28 -1.02 -0.03 -16.20
CA VAL A 28 -1.27 -0.61 -14.88
C VAL A 28 -0.80 -2.06 -14.88
N SER A 29 0.00 -2.43 -13.87
CA SER A 29 0.47 -3.79 -13.67
C SER A 29 -0.67 -4.75 -13.25
N GLU A 30 -0.42 -6.06 -13.26
CA GLU A 30 -1.36 -7.07 -12.75
C GLU A 30 -1.74 -6.88 -11.27
N GLN A 31 -0.96 -6.11 -10.51
CA GLN A 31 -1.29 -5.75 -9.13
C GLN A 31 -2.44 -4.71 -9.04
N GLY A 32 -2.87 -4.15 -10.17
CA GLY A 32 -3.95 -3.17 -10.25
C GLY A 32 -3.58 -1.82 -9.65
N PHE A 33 -4.60 -1.12 -9.16
CA PHE A 33 -4.47 0.21 -8.56
C PHE A 33 -4.03 0.13 -7.10
N THR A 34 -2.72 0.13 -6.88
CA THR A 34 -2.17 0.20 -5.52
C THR A 34 -2.39 1.58 -4.89
N PRO A 35 -2.47 1.71 -3.55
CA PRO A 35 -2.57 3.01 -2.89
C PRO A 35 -1.44 3.99 -3.28
N GLY A 36 -0.23 3.47 -3.52
CA GLY A 36 0.89 4.29 -4.00
C GLY A 36 0.66 4.83 -5.41
N LEU A 37 0.18 4.01 -6.35
CA LEU A 37 -0.17 4.46 -7.69
C LEU A 37 -1.29 5.51 -7.64
N LEU A 38 -2.36 5.23 -6.89
CA LEU A 38 -3.47 6.17 -6.74
C LEU A 38 -3.02 7.51 -6.13
N CYS A 39 -2.15 7.45 -5.12
CA CYS A 39 -1.58 8.66 -4.53
C CYS A 39 -0.74 9.44 -5.53
N ASP A 40 0.02 8.77 -6.40
CA ASP A 40 0.81 9.45 -7.42
C ASP A 40 -0.07 10.09 -8.49
N LEU A 41 -1.16 9.41 -8.89
CA LEU A 41 -2.12 9.98 -9.83
C LEU A 41 -2.84 11.21 -9.25
N MET A 42 -3.24 11.16 -7.98
CA MET A 42 -4.10 12.20 -7.37
C MET A 42 -3.33 13.33 -6.70
N ILE A 43 -2.28 13.00 -5.93
CA ILE A 43 -1.67 13.90 -4.94
C ILE A 43 -0.23 14.24 -5.36
N THR A 44 0.67 13.26 -5.46
CA THR A 44 2.10 13.56 -5.60
C THR A 44 2.45 13.96 -7.03
N GLN A 45 1.84 13.32 -8.04
CA GLN A 45 2.03 13.59 -9.47
C GLN A 45 3.51 13.67 -9.87
N GLN A 46 4.33 12.84 -9.22
CA GLN A 46 5.78 12.79 -9.39
C GLN A 46 6.15 11.98 -10.62
N ASN A 47 5.55 10.80 -10.82
CA ASN A 47 5.87 9.97 -11.98
C ASN A 47 4.88 10.15 -13.12
N TYR A 48 3.66 10.60 -12.82
CA TYR A 48 2.58 10.75 -13.79
C TYR A 48 2.10 12.19 -13.88
N GLN A 49 1.84 12.62 -15.11
CA GLN A 49 1.05 13.79 -15.41
C GLN A 49 -0.43 13.36 -15.46
N PRO A 50 -1.31 14.01 -14.67
CA PRO A 50 -2.75 13.76 -14.73
C PRO A 50 -3.31 13.94 -16.14
N ALA A 51 -4.33 13.15 -16.47
CA ALA A 51 -5.08 13.32 -17.70
C ALA A 51 -5.89 14.62 -17.69
N LEU A 52 -6.27 15.13 -18.87
CA LEU A 52 -7.02 16.39 -19.00
C LEU A 52 -8.34 16.35 -18.20
N PHE A 53 -9.09 15.25 -18.30
CA PHE A 53 -10.36 15.08 -17.58
C PHE A 53 -10.21 14.58 -16.14
N GLN A 54 -8.97 14.48 -15.66
CA GLN A 54 -8.68 14.26 -14.24
C GLN A 54 -8.66 15.58 -13.44
N ALA A 55 -8.74 16.73 -14.10
CA ALA A 55 -8.69 18.02 -13.44
C ALA A 55 -9.83 18.15 -12.40
N LEU A 56 -9.46 18.47 -11.16
CA LEU A 56 -10.42 18.74 -10.10
C LEU A 56 -11.16 20.05 -10.41
N VAL A 57 -12.49 20.03 -10.28
CA VAL A 57 -13.33 21.21 -10.44
C VAL A 57 -13.58 21.84 -9.06
N SER A 58 -13.54 23.17 -8.99
CA SER A 58 -13.91 23.92 -7.79
C SER A 58 -15.37 23.66 -7.41
N GLY A 59 -15.70 23.79 -6.13
CA GLY A 59 -17.07 23.65 -5.63
C GLY A 59 -17.15 22.97 -4.26
N GLU A 60 -18.31 23.10 -3.63
CA GLU A 60 -18.54 22.74 -2.22
C GLU A 60 -18.88 21.26 -2.00
N ALA A 61 -19.00 20.47 -3.08
CA ALA A 61 -19.20 19.04 -3.00
C ALA A 61 -17.85 18.27 -2.93
N PRO A 62 -17.77 17.20 -2.13
CA PRO A 62 -16.71 16.20 -2.20
C PRO A 62 -16.57 15.63 -3.62
N ALA A 63 -15.37 15.20 -3.98
CA ALA A 63 -15.08 14.64 -5.30
C ALA A 63 -14.88 13.13 -5.24
N TRP A 64 -14.97 12.48 -6.40
CA TRP A 64 -14.61 11.09 -6.57
C TRP A 64 -13.51 10.96 -7.61
N PHE A 65 -12.48 10.21 -7.27
CA PHE A 65 -11.53 9.70 -8.24
C PHE A 65 -11.95 8.28 -8.61
N HIS A 66 -12.12 8.04 -9.91
CA HIS A 66 -12.48 6.75 -10.48
C HIS A 66 -11.42 6.33 -11.48
N ALA A 67 -10.97 5.08 -11.39
CA ALA A 67 -10.08 4.50 -12.37
C ALA A 67 -10.49 3.05 -12.63
N SER A 68 -10.46 2.65 -13.89
CA SER A 68 -10.72 1.28 -14.31
C SER A 68 -9.74 0.89 -15.41
N VAL A 69 -9.35 -0.39 -15.44
CA VAL A 69 -8.43 -0.90 -16.45
C VAL A 69 -8.66 -2.40 -16.65
N LEU A 70 -8.62 -2.83 -17.90
CA LEU A 70 -8.45 -4.24 -18.24
C LEU A 70 -6.97 -4.50 -18.50
N VAL A 71 -6.28 -5.13 -17.56
CA VAL A 71 -4.87 -5.46 -17.73
C VAL A 71 -4.78 -6.62 -18.72
N GLY A 72 -3.94 -6.49 -19.75
CA GLY A 72 -3.76 -7.52 -20.76
C GLY A 72 -2.46 -7.35 -21.55
N GLY A 73 -1.99 -8.44 -22.14
CA GLY A 73 -0.80 -8.46 -22.98
C GLY A 73 -0.55 -9.83 -23.60
N LYS A 74 -0.03 -9.86 -24.84
CA LYS A 74 0.37 -11.09 -25.56
C LYS A 74 -0.71 -12.20 -25.56
N GLY A 75 -1.98 -11.83 -25.73
CA GLY A 75 -3.11 -12.77 -25.77
C GLY A 75 -3.58 -13.29 -24.42
N LYS A 76 -3.11 -12.73 -23.29
CA LYS A 76 -3.59 -13.05 -21.93
C LYS A 76 -4.18 -11.82 -21.26
N THR A 77 -5.18 -12.02 -20.41
CA THR A 77 -5.75 -10.97 -19.54
C THR A 77 -5.22 -11.14 -18.12
N GLY A 78 -4.69 -10.05 -17.55
CA GLY A 78 -4.29 -9.92 -16.14
C GLY A 78 -5.46 -9.50 -15.22
N GLY A 79 -6.69 -9.55 -15.75
CA GLY A 79 -7.93 -9.22 -15.03
C GLY A 79 -8.40 -7.77 -15.20
N TYR A 80 -9.65 -7.54 -14.80
CA TYR A 80 -10.25 -6.21 -14.67
C TYR A 80 -9.98 -5.67 -13.27
N HIS A 81 -9.51 -4.43 -13.19
CA HIS A 81 -9.21 -3.74 -11.95
C HIS A 81 -9.93 -2.40 -11.91
N GLU A 82 -10.43 -2.04 -10.73
CA GLU A 82 -11.15 -0.80 -10.51
C GLU A 82 -10.74 -0.21 -9.15
N ALA A 83 -10.67 1.12 -9.10
CA ALA A 83 -10.46 1.88 -7.88
C ALA A 83 -11.42 3.06 -7.81
N ARG A 84 -11.95 3.28 -6.61
CA ARG A 84 -12.80 4.41 -6.27
C ARG A 84 -12.27 5.04 -5.00
N VAL A 85 -11.87 6.30 -5.07
CA VAL A 85 -11.42 7.06 -3.91
C VAL A 85 -12.31 8.27 -3.77
N ARG A 86 -13.01 8.35 -2.64
CA ARG A 86 -13.71 9.57 -2.24
C ARG A 86 -12.68 10.57 -1.75
N ILE A 87 -12.72 11.79 -2.30
CA ILE A 87 -11.87 12.90 -1.89
C ILE A 87 -12.74 13.84 -1.06
N GLU A 88 -12.48 13.90 0.25
CA GLU A 88 -13.23 14.75 1.17
C GLU A 88 -13.02 16.23 0.87
N LEU A 89 -14.00 17.07 1.23
CA LEU A 89 -14.05 18.47 0.83
C LEU A 89 -12.76 19.25 1.17
N LYS A 90 -12.21 19.04 2.36
CA LYS A 90 -10.97 19.71 2.79
C LYS A 90 -9.74 19.20 2.06
N ALA A 91 -9.66 17.89 1.79
CA ALA A 91 -8.60 17.32 0.96
C ALA A 91 -8.69 17.86 -0.48
N LYS A 92 -9.92 17.95 -1.04
CA LYS A 92 -10.17 18.56 -2.36
C LYS A 92 -9.70 20.01 -2.40
N ALA A 93 -10.03 20.82 -1.39
CA ALA A 93 -9.61 22.20 -1.29
C ALA A 93 -8.08 22.33 -1.28
N LEU A 94 -7.38 21.51 -0.49
CA LEU A 94 -5.91 21.46 -0.47
C LEU A 94 -5.32 21.05 -1.83
N LEU A 95 -5.91 20.06 -2.51
CA LEU A 95 -5.42 19.61 -3.81
C LEU A 95 -5.60 20.68 -4.90
N LEU A 96 -6.69 21.44 -4.84
CA LEU A 96 -6.95 22.58 -5.75
C LEU A 96 -6.00 23.75 -5.48
N GLN A 97 -5.74 24.06 -4.20
CA GLN A 97 -4.84 25.16 -3.82
C GLN A 97 -3.36 24.83 -4.12
N GLY A 98 -2.97 23.58 -3.98
CA GLY A 98 -1.57 23.17 -4.15
C GLY A 98 -0.66 23.71 -3.03
N GLY A 99 0.63 23.85 -3.35
CA GLY A 99 1.64 24.39 -2.45
C GLY A 99 1.87 23.57 -1.18
N ALA A 100 2.27 24.25 -0.11
CA ALA A 100 2.76 23.62 1.13
C ALA A 100 1.79 22.62 1.77
N GLY A 101 0.47 22.85 1.67
CA GLY A 101 -0.53 21.93 2.21
C GLY A 101 -0.58 20.60 1.44
N ARG A 102 -0.50 20.67 0.10
CA ARG A 102 -0.41 19.48 -0.77
C ARG A 102 0.93 18.77 -0.59
N ASP A 103 2.02 19.52 -0.43
CA ASP A 103 3.36 18.96 -0.20
C ASP A 103 3.43 18.22 1.13
N ARG A 104 2.85 18.79 2.20
CA ARG A 104 2.71 18.12 3.50
C ARG A 104 1.91 16.82 3.38
N LEU A 105 0.78 16.84 2.66
CA LEU A 105 -0.05 15.65 2.43
C LEU A 105 0.69 14.58 1.62
N SER A 106 1.48 15.00 0.62
CA SER A 106 2.36 14.14 -0.16
C SER A 106 3.41 13.47 0.73
N ALA A 107 4.10 14.23 1.58
CA ALA A 107 5.11 13.70 2.50
C ALA A 107 4.50 12.73 3.53
N MET A 108 3.31 13.04 4.06
CA MET A 108 2.59 12.16 4.98
C MET A 108 2.20 10.83 4.31
N SER A 109 1.71 10.92 3.07
CA SER A 109 1.39 9.76 2.25
C SER A 109 2.62 8.86 2.02
N GLU A 110 3.74 9.44 1.58
CA GLU A 110 4.96 8.69 1.30
C GLU A 110 5.47 7.99 2.55
N TRP A 111 5.52 8.73 3.66
CA TRP A 111 5.88 8.17 4.96
C TRP A 111 5.01 6.97 5.33
N ALA A 112 3.69 7.08 5.18
CA ALA A 112 2.73 6.02 5.51
C ALA A 112 2.91 4.76 4.65
N LEU A 113 3.14 4.93 3.34
CA LEU A 113 3.42 3.84 2.41
C LEU A 113 4.74 3.13 2.73
N VAL A 114 5.77 3.90 3.11
CA VAL A 114 7.04 3.32 3.55
C VAL A 114 6.85 2.51 4.83
N ARG A 115 6.08 3.02 5.80
CA ARG A 115 5.83 2.31 7.08
C ARG A 115 5.01 1.03 6.90
N THR A 116 4.00 1.00 6.03
CA THR A 116 3.26 -0.25 5.75
C THR A 116 4.17 -1.30 5.12
N ARG A 117 5.05 -0.90 4.19
CA ARG A 117 6.06 -1.78 3.57
C ARG A 117 7.06 -2.28 4.61
N ASP A 118 7.50 -1.42 5.51
CA ASP A 118 8.46 -1.77 6.55
C ASP A 118 7.87 -2.73 7.57
N VAL A 119 6.63 -2.53 8.04
CA VAL A 119 5.93 -3.48 8.91
C VAL A 119 5.82 -4.85 8.24
N ARG A 120 5.41 -4.86 6.95
CA ARG A 120 5.34 -6.09 6.15
C ARG A 120 6.69 -6.81 6.10
N ARG A 121 7.76 -6.09 5.76
CA ARG A 121 9.10 -6.67 5.49
C ARG A 121 9.86 -7.02 6.76
N LYS A 122 9.85 -6.15 7.77
CA LYS A 122 10.72 -6.22 8.95
C LYS A 122 10.09 -6.98 10.12
N ALA A 123 8.76 -7.05 10.20
CA ALA A 123 8.06 -7.69 11.32
C ALA A 123 7.18 -8.87 10.86
N LEU A 124 6.18 -8.61 10.02
CA LEU A 124 5.17 -9.63 9.69
C LEU A 124 5.74 -10.79 8.88
N ARG A 125 6.48 -10.52 7.80
CA ARG A 125 7.05 -11.57 6.96
C ARG A 125 8.00 -12.49 7.75
N PRO A 126 9.01 -11.99 8.49
CA PRO A 126 9.86 -12.84 9.33
C PRO A 126 9.08 -13.67 10.35
N ALA A 127 8.05 -13.11 10.99
CA ALA A 127 7.21 -13.84 11.93
C ALA A 127 6.48 -15.03 11.27
N LEU A 128 5.87 -14.82 10.10
CA LEU A 128 5.22 -15.88 9.32
C LEU A 128 6.18 -17.00 8.94
N PHE A 129 7.42 -16.67 8.55
CA PHE A 129 8.44 -17.67 8.26
C PHE A 129 8.88 -18.43 9.50
N ALA A 130 9.13 -17.74 10.62
CA ALA A 130 9.46 -18.39 11.89
C ALA A 130 8.36 -19.36 12.35
N LEU A 131 7.09 -19.01 12.10
CA LEU A 131 5.96 -19.90 12.37
C LEU A 131 6.05 -21.20 11.55
N MET A 132 6.21 -21.07 10.24
CA MET A 132 6.17 -22.21 9.31
C MET A 132 7.43 -23.10 9.38
N GLU A 133 8.58 -22.54 9.76
CA GLU A 133 9.80 -23.31 10.04
C GLU A 133 9.76 -24.05 11.39
N GLY A 134 8.75 -23.79 12.23
CA GLY A 134 8.62 -24.41 13.55
C GLY A 134 9.55 -23.77 14.61
N GLY A 135 9.83 -22.48 14.47
CA GLY A 135 10.60 -21.68 15.43
C GLY A 135 12.10 -21.96 15.37
N PRO A 136 12.80 -21.56 14.29
CA PRO A 136 14.23 -21.74 14.18
C PRO A 136 14.98 -21.07 15.34
N PRO A 137 16.13 -21.63 15.78
CA PRO A 137 16.94 -20.98 16.81
C PRO A 137 17.47 -19.62 16.34
N ASN A 138 17.84 -19.53 15.06
CA ASN A 138 18.36 -18.32 14.43
C ASN A 138 17.23 -17.51 13.76
N TRP A 139 17.59 -16.40 13.12
CA TRP A 139 16.68 -15.65 12.27
C TRP A 139 16.15 -16.55 11.13
N PRO A 140 14.84 -16.51 10.81
CA PRO A 140 14.24 -17.37 9.80
C PRO A 140 14.74 -17.03 8.38
N ASP A 141 14.77 -18.03 7.50
CA ASP A 141 15.13 -17.83 6.09
C ASP A 141 13.91 -17.32 5.30
N ILE A 142 13.80 -15.99 5.22
CA ILE A 142 12.69 -15.29 4.55
C ILE A 142 12.65 -15.44 3.02
N HIS A 143 13.62 -16.15 2.43
CA HIS A 143 13.74 -16.40 1.00
C HIS A 143 13.33 -17.82 0.61
N ARG A 144 13.03 -18.68 1.59
CA ARG A 144 12.60 -20.05 1.34
C ARG A 144 11.31 -20.10 0.52
N ARG A 145 11.40 -20.65 -0.70
CA ARG A 145 10.32 -20.60 -1.71
C ARG A 145 9.05 -21.35 -1.27
N GLU A 146 9.19 -22.52 -0.64
CA GLU A 146 8.03 -23.33 -0.25
C GLU A 146 7.17 -22.62 0.81
N ILE A 147 7.82 -21.87 1.69
CA ILE A 147 7.17 -21.08 2.75
C ILE A 147 6.66 -19.75 2.19
N GLY A 148 7.38 -19.17 1.22
CA GLY A 148 7.04 -17.89 0.61
C GLY A 148 5.64 -17.84 0.01
N ALA A 149 5.20 -18.90 -0.68
CA ALA A 149 3.85 -18.96 -1.27
C ALA A 149 2.75 -18.88 -0.20
N TRP A 150 2.92 -19.63 0.90
CA TRP A 150 2.00 -19.58 2.04
C TRP A 150 2.03 -18.22 2.73
N ALA A 151 3.23 -17.69 3.03
CA ALA A 151 3.40 -16.36 3.62
C ALA A 151 2.64 -15.31 2.81
N GLU A 152 2.76 -15.35 1.48
CA GLU A 152 2.17 -14.37 0.59
C GLU A 152 0.64 -14.32 0.67
N LEU A 153 -0.04 -15.44 0.95
CA LEU A 153 -1.49 -15.46 1.17
C LEU A 153 -1.92 -14.51 2.30
N TRP A 154 -1.16 -14.48 3.40
CA TRP A 154 -1.42 -13.59 4.53
C TRP A 154 -0.91 -12.16 4.26
N LEU A 155 0.24 -12.01 3.61
CA LEU A 155 0.80 -10.69 3.28
C LEU A 155 -0.09 -9.92 2.28
N VAL A 156 -0.73 -10.60 1.33
CA VAL A 156 -1.71 -10.00 0.41
C VAL A 156 -2.95 -9.54 1.19
N ARG A 157 -3.44 -10.34 2.15
CA ARG A 157 -4.57 -9.95 3.00
C ARG A 157 -4.25 -8.71 3.83
N TYR A 158 -3.06 -8.66 4.45
CA TYR A 158 -2.57 -7.46 5.11
C TYR A 158 -2.59 -6.25 4.18
N GLY A 159 -2.05 -6.41 2.96
CA GLY A 159 -2.11 -5.42 1.87
C GLY A 159 -3.50 -4.85 1.60
N LYS A 160 -4.49 -5.74 1.50
CA LYS A 160 -5.88 -5.38 1.23
C LYS A 160 -6.54 -4.63 2.39
N ILE A 161 -6.24 -5.00 3.63
CA ILE A 161 -6.84 -4.37 4.82
C ILE A 161 -6.39 -2.92 4.92
N TRP A 162 -5.08 -2.68 5.04
CA TRP A 162 -4.60 -1.30 5.18
C TRP A 162 -4.87 -0.46 3.92
N GLY A 163 -4.88 -1.08 2.73
CA GLY A 163 -5.15 -0.37 1.48
C GLY A 163 -6.56 0.24 1.41
N ARG A 164 -7.55 -0.37 2.07
CA ARG A 164 -8.92 0.19 2.18
C ARG A 164 -8.99 1.38 3.12
N GLU A 165 -8.22 1.33 4.19
CA GLU A 165 -8.22 2.32 5.27
C GLU A 165 -7.25 3.49 5.01
N TYR A 166 -6.37 3.34 4.01
CA TYR A 166 -5.31 4.29 3.69
C TYR A 166 -5.81 5.69 3.35
N PHE A 167 -6.71 5.84 2.36
CA PHE A 167 -7.22 7.15 1.98
C PHE A 167 -8.13 7.76 3.04
N PRO A 168 -9.07 7.01 3.66
CA PRO A 168 -9.82 7.50 4.82
C PRO A 168 -8.91 8.09 5.90
N TRP A 169 -7.85 7.36 6.29
CA TRP A 169 -6.86 7.85 7.23
C TRP A 169 -6.14 9.10 6.71
N LEU A 170 -5.64 9.09 5.46
CA LEU A 170 -4.87 10.18 4.88
C LEU A 170 -5.67 11.50 4.88
N TRP A 171 -6.97 11.44 4.62
CA TRP A 171 -7.82 12.63 4.66
C TRP A 171 -7.99 13.21 6.06
N THR A 172 -7.93 12.39 7.12
CA THR A 172 -7.95 12.91 8.50
C THR A 172 -6.71 13.73 8.85
N THR A 173 -5.58 13.51 8.15
CA THR A 173 -4.32 14.23 8.40
C THR A 173 -4.35 15.68 7.94
N VAL A 174 -5.35 16.06 7.13
CA VAL A 174 -5.57 17.43 6.68
C VAL A 174 -5.83 18.37 7.87
N GLU A 175 -6.52 17.86 8.89
CA GLU A 175 -6.90 18.62 10.09
C GLU A 175 -6.02 18.31 11.29
N ALA A 176 -5.55 17.07 11.39
CA ALA A 176 -4.76 16.61 12.51
C ALA A 176 -3.29 17.04 12.41
N GLY A 177 -2.61 17.06 13.56
CA GLY A 177 -1.15 17.22 13.61
C GLY A 177 -0.43 16.02 12.99
N ASP A 178 0.78 16.25 12.48
CA ASP A 178 1.57 15.18 11.84
C ASP A 178 1.94 14.07 12.81
N GLU A 179 2.34 14.43 14.03
CA GLU A 179 2.76 13.49 15.07
C GLU A 179 1.63 12.54 15.46
N GLU A 180 0.46 13.10 15.80
CA GLU A 180 -0.74 12.33 16.13
C GLU A 180 -1.18 11.42 14.96
N SER A 181 -1.15 11.95 13.74
CA SER A 181 -1.52 11.21 12.52
C SER A 181 -0.61 10.01 12.30
N ARG A 182 0.71 10.20 12.48
CA ARG A 182 1.72 9.14 12.37
C ARG A 182 1.52 8.07 13.44
N GLY A 183 1.32 8.50 14.69
CA GLY A 183 1.04 7.59 15.80
C GLY A 183 -0.21 6.74 15.56
N ARG A 184 -1.30 7.37 15.13
CA ARG A 184 -2.55 6.70 14.78
C ARG A 184 -2.34 5.67 13.68
N TRP A 185 -1.64 6.03 12.60
CA TRP A 185 -1.36 5.12 11.49
C TRP A 185 -0.53 3.91 11.93
N LEU A 186 0.56 4.14 12.66
CA LEU A 186 1.43 3.07 13.13
C LEU A 186 0.68 2.08 14.03
N ARG A 187 -0.15 2.58 14.94
CA ARG A 187 -1.01 1.73 15.78
C ARG A 187 -1.96 0.90 14.91
N GLN A 188 -2.59 1.52 13.92
CA GLN A 188 -3.55 0.86 13.05
C GLN A 188 -2.92 -0.24 12.18
N ILE A 189 -1.81 0.04 11.49
CA ILE A 189 -1.12 -0.97 10.67
C ILE A 189 -0.49 -2.07 11.52
N ARG A 190 -0.08 -1.77 12.76
CA ARG A 190 0.36 -2.77 13.73
C ARG A 190 -0.77 -3.72 14.08
N THR A 191 -1.95 -3.20 14.44
CA THR A 191 -3.14 -4.02 14.74
C THR A 191 -3.49 -4.94 13.58
N TYR A 192 -3.51 -4.43 12.35
CA TYR A 192 -3.79 -5.27 11.17
C TYR A 192 -2.75 -6.38 10.97
N ALA A 193 -1.46 -6.08 11.21
CA ALA A 193 -0.42 -7.09 11.10
C ALA A 193 -0.54 -8.15 12.21
N GLU A 194 -0.91 -7.75 13.43
CA GLU A 194 -1.17 -8.65 14.56
C GLU A 194 -2.35 -9.57 14.26
N GLU A 195 -3.48 -9.06 13.77
CA GLU A 195 -4.65 -9.86 13.41
C GLU A 195 -4.34 -10.91 12.33
N ILE A 196 -3.56 -10.51 11.32
CA ILE A 196 -3.10 -11.42 10.26
C ILE A 196 -2.18 -12.51 10.82
N LEU A 197 -1.27 -12.14 11.73
CA LEU A 197 -0.39 -13.09 12.38
C LEU A 197 -1.17 -14.08 13.25
N GLU A 198 -2.13 -13.60 14.04
CA GLU A 198 -3.00 -14.43 14.88
C GLU A 198 -3.85 -15.39 14.06
N THR A 199 -4.33 -14.94 12.90
CA THR A 199 -4.99 -15.80 11.93
C THR A 199 -4.05 -16.90 11.44
N ALA A 200 -2.83 -16.54 11.03
CA ALA A 200 -1.83 -17.51 10.56
C ALA A 200 -1.44 -18.51 11.65
N LEU A 201 -1.31 -18.09 12.91
CA LEU A 201 -1.01 -18.97 14.04
C LEU A 201 -2.05 -20.09 14.22
N ARG A 202 -3.31 -19.83 13.84
CA ARG A 202 -4.42 -20.79 13.93
C ARG A 202 -4.52 -21.70 12.70
N THR A 203 -4.27 -21.17 11.51
CA THR A 203 -4.57 -21.85 10.24
C THR A 203 -3.37 -22.36 9.47
N ALA A 204 -2.16 -21.90 9.76
CA ALA A 204 -0.97 -22.31 9.03
C ALA A 204 -0.68 -23.82 9.22
N PRO A 205 -0.24 -24.52 8.16
CA PRO A 205 0.25 -25.88 8.29
C PRO A 205 1.48 -25.89 9.21
N GLN A 206 1.41 -26.69 10.28
CA GLN A 206 2.43 -26.73 11.34
C GLN A 206 2.92 -28.16 11.55
N ARG A 207 4.22 -28.30 11.84
CA ARG A 207 4.81 -29.59 12.27
C ARG A 207 4.36 -29.89 13.70
N THR A 208 3.65 -30.99 13.92
CA THR A 208 2.98 -31.33 15.20
C THR A 208 3.91 -31.19 16.42
N GLY A 209 5.14 -31.71 16.36
CA GLY A 209 6.09 -31.64 17.48
C GLY A 209 6.75 -30.27 17.72
N ARG A 210 6.62 -29.31 16.80
CA ARG A 210 7.23 -27.96 16.92
C ARG A 210 6.19 -26.84 16.96
N ARG A 211 4.92 -27.21 17.07
CA ARG A 211 3.78 -26.31 16.98
C ARG A 211 3.87 -25.16 17.98
N TYR A 212 4.06 -25.48 19.25
CA TYR A 212 4.11 -24.48 20.33
C TYR A 212 5.33 -23.56 20.19
N ARG A 213 6.51 -24.14 19.95
CA ARG A 213 7.76 -23.40 19.71
C ARG A 213 7.64 -22.43 18.54
N GLY A 214 7.08 -22.87 17.41
CA GLY A 214 6.83 -22.02 16.25
C GLY A 214 5.95 -20.82 16.57
N LYS A 215 4.85 -21.04 17.31
CA LYS A 215 3.94 -19.96 17.73
C LYS A 215 4.61 -18.93 18.63
N VAL A 216 5.29 -19.39 19.69
CA VAL A 216 5.98 -18.49 20.64
C VAL A 216 7.08 -17.71 19.93
N ARG A 217 7.91 -18.37 19.11
CA ARG A 217 9.00 -17.71 18.39
C ARG A 217 8.46 -16.69 17.38
N SER A 218 7.41 -17.04 16.65
CA SER A 218 6.74 -16.15 15.70
C SER A 218 6.24 -14.87 16.37
N ARG A 219 5.50 -14.98 17.48
CA ARG A 219 5.02 -13.81 18.25
C ARG A 219 6.18 -12.99 18.78
N GLY A 220 7.16 -13.62 19.43
CA GLY A 220 8.32 -12.94 19.98
C GLY A 220 9.11 -12.17 18.91
N LEU A 221 9.26 -12.75 17.72
CA LEU A 221 9.92 -12.09 16.59
C LEU A 221 9.10 -10.90 16.10
N PHE A 222 7.78 -11.04 15.95
CA PHE A 222 6.90 -9.93 15.56
C PHE A 222 7.00 -8.75 16.52
N TYR A 223 6.74 -8.95 17.82
CA TYR A 223 6.77 -7.87 18.80
C TYR A 223 8.19 -7.33 19.01
N GLY A 224 9.20 -8.20 18.99
CA GLY A 224 10.60 -7.80 19.09
C GLY A 224 11.04 -6.94 17.91
N ALA A 225 10.64 -7.30 16.69
CA ALA A 225 10.88 -6.48 15.49
C ALA A 225 10.14 -5.15 15.57
N PHE A 226 8.90 -5.15 16.06
CA PHE A 226 8.14 -3.91 16.23
C PHE A 226 8.83 -2.94 17.19
N LYS A 227 9.24 -3.44 18.37
CA LYS A 227 10.01 -2.66 19.35
C LYS A 227 11.35 -2.21 18.78
N LYS A 228 12.05 -3.05 18.01
CA LYS A 228 13.36 -2.70 17.45
C LYS A 228 13.26 -1.59 16.40
N TYR A 229 12.29 -1.66 15.50
CA TYR A 229 12.26 -0.79 14.31
C TYR A 229 11.32 0.41 14.43
N PHE A 230 10.35 0.39 15.34
CA PHE A 230 9.31 1.44 15.44
C PHE A 230 9.17 2.02 16.85
N ALA A 231 10.01 1.66 17.83
CA ALA A 231 9.88 2.18 19.19
C ALA A 231 10.12 3.69 19.33
N GLN A 232 10.94 4.28 18.47
CA GLN A 232 11.12 5.74 18.50
C GLN A 232 9.84 6.43 18.02
N GLU A 233 9.30 5.99 16.90
CA GLU A 233 8.09 6.56 16.31
C GLU A 233 6.81 6.29 17.09
N MET A 234 6.80 5.29 17.98
CA MET A 234 5.70 5.09 18.93
C MET A 234 5.87 5.88 20.23
N ARG A 235 7.07 6.42 20.50
CA ARG A 235 7.32 7.32 21.65
C ARG A 235 7.05 8.77 21.27
N ASP A 236 7.33 9.12 20.02
CA ASP A 236 7.12 10.44 19.42
C ASP A 236 5.72 10.53 18.76
N ALA A 237 4.68 9.94 19.36
CA ALA A 237 3.37 9.68 18.73
C ALA A 237 2.24 9.54 19.74
#